data_AF-A0A2E7RLP1-F1
#
_entry.id   AF-A0A2E7RLP1-F1
#
_cell.length_a   1.000
_cell.length_b   1.000
_cell.length_c   1.000
_cell.angle_alpha   90.00
_cell.angle_beta   90.00
_cell.angle_gamma   90.00
#
_symmetry.space_group_name_H-M   'P 1'
#
loop_
_entity.id
_entity.type
_entity.pdbx_description
1 polymer ?
#
loop_
_entity_poly.entity_id
_entity_poly.type
_entity_poly.pdbx_seq_one_letter_code
_entity_poly.pdbx_strand_id
1 'polypeptide(L)'
;MKAKPFLKYARTGGKAAQFTGGSFVDDDSSTTFFLSLHQPRADSEGFQNGDLLAVSSRPDAESGDLVVWWTGASTTLALARVQEDLSLAAVAGFASPVLDSEPVPRVRGVVVGRLRRAEGVS
;
A
#
# COMPACT_ATOMS: atom_id res chain seq x y z
N MET A 1 20.19 15.29 4.26
CA MET A 1 19.70 13.99 3.75
C MET A 1 18.23 14.15 3.35
N LYS A 2 17.83 13.76 2.13
CA LYS A 2 16.40 13.72 1.78
C LYS A 2 15.75 12.56 2.52
N ALA A 3 14.59 12.80 3.13
CA ALA A 3 13.88 11.78 3.88
C ALA A 3 13.37 10.65 2.95
N LYS A 4 13.31 9.41 3.45
CA LYS A 4 12.96 8.22 2.66
C LYS A 4 11.47 7.90 2.82
N PRO A 5 10.76 7.50 1.76
CA PRO A 5 9.35 7.14 1.89
C PRO A 5 9.19 5.93 2.80
N PHE A 6 8.07 5.89 3.51
CA PHE A 6 7.71 4.76 4.37
C PHE A 6 6.19 4.63 4.49
N LEU A 7 5.75 3.41 4.80
CA LEU A 7 4.36 3.08 5.11
C LEU A 7 4.22 2.80 6.60
N LYS A 8 3.12 3.28 7.19
CA LYS A 8 2.78 3.02 8.60
C LYS A 8 1.37 2.47 8.71
N TYR A 9 1.18 1.42 9.50
CA TYR A 9 -0.15 0.95 9.85
C TYR A 9 -0.99 2.08 10.43
N ALA A 10 -2.17 2.27 9.85
CA ALA A 10 -3.12 3.28 10.28
C ALA A 10 -4.35 2.59 10.86
N ARG A 11 -4.77 3.03 12.05
CA ARG A 11 -6.07 2.66 12.58
C ARG A 11 -7.10 3.60 11.97
N THR A 12 -8.02 3.03 11.20
CA THR A 12 -9.18 3.72 10.65
C THR A 12 -10.24 3.85 11.74
N GLY A 13 -10.22 4.97 12.46
CA GLY A 13 -11.29 5.36 13.38
C GLY A 13 -12.21 6.42 12.76
N GLY A 14 -13.36 6.68 13.40
CA GLY A 14 -14.30 7.74 13.00
C GLY A 14 -14.94 7.48 11.63
N LYS A 15 -15.12 8.53 10.81
CA LYS A 15 -15.76 8.43 9.48
C LYS A 15 -15.05 7.49 8.51
N ALA A 16 -13.75 7.22 8.70
CA ALA A 16 -13.00 6.30 7.86
C ALA A 16 -13.32 4.82 8.15
N ALA A 17 -14.00 4.50 9.25
CA ALA A 17 -14.43 3.14 9.57
C ALA A 17 -15.45 2.58 8.57
N GLN A 18 -16.16 3.42 7.81
CA GLN A 18 -17.05 2.92 6.74
C GLN A 18 -16.30 2.16 5.63
N PHE A 19 -14.98 2.36 5.51
CA PHE A 19 -14.14 1.67 4.53
C PHE A 19 -13.51 0.38 5.08
N THR A 20 -13.67 0.07 6.37
CA THR A 20 -13.07 -1.12 7.00
C THR A 20 -13.91 -2.39 6.86
N GLY A 21 -14.98 -2.36 6.06
CA GLY A 21 -15.86 -3.52 5.87
C GLY A 21 -16.55 -3.90 7.18
N GLY A 22 -17.65 -3.23 7.52
CA GLY A 22 -18.68 -3.92 8.28
C GLY A 22 -19.22 -5.03 7.37
N SER A 23 -19.10 -6.28 7.80
CA SER A 23 -19.53 -7.45 7.03
C SER A 23 -21.00 -7.31 6.62
N PHE A 24 -21.25 -6.89 5.38
CA PHE A 24 -22.54 -7.06 4.74
C PHE A 24 -22.40 -8.35 3.94
N VAL A 25 -22.98 -9.43 4.46
CA VAL A 25 -22.91 -10.84 4.00
C VAL A 25 -21.82 -11.66 4.73
N ASP A 26 -22.27 -12.67 5.48
CA ASP A 26 -21.48 -13.71 6.15
C ASP A 26 -20.52 -14.42 5.19
N ASP A 27 -19.30 -13.92 5.06
CA ASP A 27 -18.13 -14.72 4.72
C ASP A 27 -16.93 -14.24 5.56
N ASP A 28 -16.25 -15.19 6.17
CA ASP A 28 -15.30 -14.99 7.26
C ASP A 28 -14.10 -14.14 6.82
N SER A 29 -13.64 -13.24 7.70
CA SER A 29 -12.49 -12.30 7.54
C SER A 29 -12.69 -11.01 6.71
N SER A 30 -12.76 -9.86 7.40
CA SER A 30 -12.48 -8.56 6.78
C SER A 30 -11.00 -8.51 6.36
N THR A 31 -10.70 -8.81 5.11
CA THR A 31 -9.32 -8.91 4.57
C THR A 31 -8.66 -7.58 4.23
N THR A 32 -9.17 -6.43 4.72
CA THR A 32 -8.64 -5.11 4.34
C THR A 32 -7.99 -4.41 5.53
N PHE A 33 -6.78 -3.90 5.35
CA PHE A 33 -6.06 -3.08 6.33
C PHE A 33 -5.59 -1.77 5.69
N PHE A 34 -5.17 -0.81 6.54
CA PHE A 34 -4.84 0.54 6.08
C PHE A 34 -3.39 0.92 6.38
N LEU A 35 -2.75 1.54 5.39
CA LEU A 35 -1.40 2.09 5.50
C LEU A 35 -1.40 3.57 5.16
N SER A 36 -0.81 4.40 6.02
CA SER A 36 -0.52 5.80 5.73
C SER A 36 0.82 5.90 5.01
N LEU A 37 0.84 6.58 3.86
CA LEU A 37 2.02 6.85 3.06
C LEU A 37 2.68 8.15 3.52
N HIS A 38 3.99 8.10 3.78
CA HIS A 38 4.75 9.25 4.22
C HIS A 38 5.94 9.50 3.30
N GLN A 39 6.22 10.80 3.09
CA GLN A 39 7.35 11.28 2.32
C GLN A 39 7.48 10.67 0.90
N PRO A 40 6.36 10.49 0.15
CA PRO A 40 6.47 9.99 -1.22
C PRO A 40 7.27 10.98 -2.06
N ARG A 41 8.05 10.46 -3.00
CA ARG A 41 8.66 11.27 -4.04
C ARG A 41 7.64 11.51 -5.15
N ALA A 42 7.73 12.67 -5.79
CA ALA A 42 6.91 12.96 -6.95
C ALA A 42 7.16 11.94 -8.06
N ASP A 43 6.09 11.32 -8.53
CA ASP A 43 6.03 10.34 -9.60
C ASP A 43 4.70 10.48 -10.37
N SER A 44 4.46 9.59 -11.34
CA SER A 44 3.22 9.56 -12.12
C SER A 44 1.98 9.10 -11.35
N GLU A 45 2.15 8.59 -10.12
CA GLU A 45 1.06 8.03 -9.31
C GLU A 45 0.28 9.11 -8.54
N GLY A 46 0.84 10.33 -8.49
CA GLY A 46 0.22 11.49 -7.85
C GLY A 46 0.02 11.31 -6.35
N PHE A 47 0.89 10.53 -5.70
CA PHE A 47 0.86 10.32 -4.25
C PHE A 47 1.17 11.59 -3.47
N GLN A 48 0.51 11.74 -2.33
CA GLN A 48 0.73 12.83 -1.40
C GLN A 48 1.07 12.29 -0.01
N ASN A 49 1.81 13.10 0.76
CA ASN A 49 2.13 12.76 2.13
C ASN A 49 0.84 12.72 2.97
N GLY A 50 0.59 11.59 3.63
CA GLY A 50 -0.61 11.34 4.42
C GLY A 50 -1.73 10.64 3.66
N ASP A 51 -1.52 10.27 2.38
CA ASP A 51 -2.44 9.39 1.67
C ASP A 51 -2.64 8.09 2.45
N LEU A 52 -3.91 7.71 2.63
CA LEU A 52 -4.30 6.50 3.32
C LEU A 52 -4.67 5.43 2.28
N LEU A 53 -3.93 4.35 2.25
CA LEU A 53 -4.08 3.26 1.31
C LEU A 53 -4.91 2.14 1.96
N ALA A 54 -6.00 1.74 1.30
CA ALA A 54 -6.75 0.54 1.64
C ALA A 54 -6.12 -0.66 0.93
N VAL A 55 -5.72 -1.67 1.69
CA VAL A 55 -4.95 -2.81 1.20
C VAL A 55 -5.71 -4.10 1.49
N SER A 56 -6.08 -4.83 0.43
CA SER A 56 -6.59 -6.20 0.56
C SER A 56 -5.44 -7.15 0.82
N SER A 57 -5.51 -7.94 1.88
CA SER A 57 -4.56 -9.00 2.22
C SER A 57 -4.72 -10.25 1.36
N ARG A 58 -5.71 -10.29 0.45
CA ARG A 58 -5.84 -11.36 -0.53
C ARG A 58 -4.84 -11.08 -1.67
N PRO A 59 -3.87 -11.97 -1.93
CA PRO A 59 -2.84 -11.74 -2.95
C PRO A 59 -3.36 -12.15 -4.33
N ASP A 60 -4.34 -11.42 -4.83
CA ASP A 60 -4.91 -11.57 -6.18
C ASP A 60 -4.55 -10.32 -6.98
N ALA A 61 -3.30 -10.25 -7.44
CA ALA A 61 -2.73 -9.08 -8.09
C ALA A 61 -2.55 -9.32 -9.59
N GLU A 62 -2.99 -8.36 -10.40
CA GLU A 62 -2.89 -8.38 -11.86
C GLU A 62 -1.87 -7.36 -12.37
N SER A 63 -1.46 -7.49 -13.63
CA SER A 63 -0.63 -6.47 -14.30
C SER A 63 -1.32 -5.11 -14.25
N GLY A 64 -0.58 -4.10 -13.82
CA GLY A 64 -1.09 -2.76 -13.58
C GLY A 64 -1.54 -2.51 -12.13
N ASP A 65 -1.65 -3.52 -11.29
CA ASP A 65 -2.05 -3.32 -9.89
C ASP A 65 -0.95 -2.68 -9.04
N LEU A 66 -1.39 -1.93 -8.03
CA LEU A 66 -0.50 -1.42 -7.00
C LEU A 66 -0.49 -2.43 -5.85
N VAL A 67 0.70 -2.84 -5.44
CA VAL A 67 0.88 -3.80 -4.35
C VAL A 67 1.74 -3.22 -3.24
N VAL A 68 1.49 -3.71 -2.04
CA VAL A 68 2.40 -3.57 -0.91
C VAL A 68 3.25 -4.81 -0.85
N TRP A 69 4.57 -4.65 -0.82
CA TRP A 69 5.51 -5.76 -0.71
C TRP A 69 6.46 -5.55 0.50
N TRP A 70 7.10 -6.63 0.96
CA TRP A 70 8.07 -6.60 2.05
C TRP A 70 9.36 -7.38 1.71
N THR A 71 10.52 -6.95 2.23
CA THR A 71 11.82 -7.64 2.03
C THR A 71 12.08 -8.75 3.06
N GLY A 72 11.07 -9.07 3.88
CA GLY A 72 11.08 -10.08 4.94
C GLY A 72 12.11 -9.94 6.09
N ALA A 73 13.11 -9.05 6.01
CA ALA A 73 14.10 -8.85 7.08
C ALA A 73 13.59 -7.99 8.25
N SER A 74 12.51 -7.24 8.07
CA SER A 74 11.89 -6.39 9.08
C SER A 74 10.66 -5.73 8.45
N THR A 75 9.87 -5.04 9.24
CA THR A 75 8.65 -4.26 8.97
C THR A 75 8.70 -3.22 7.83
N THR A 76 9.65 -3.31 6.91
CA THR A 76 9.83 -2.41 5.78
C THR A 76 8.83 -2.77 4.68
N LEU A 77 7.68 -2.10 4.73
CA LEU A 77 6.68 -2.13 3.69
C LEU A 77 7.07 -1.12 2.60
N ALA A 78 6.87 -1.50 1.35
CA ALA A 78 7.11 -0.65 0.19
C ALA A 78 5.99 -0.79 -0.84
N LEU A 79 5.87 0.21 -1.72
CA LEU A 79 4.91 0.21 -2.82
C LEU A 79 5.60 -0.19 -4.12
N ALA A 80 4.92 -1.02 -4.91
CA ALA A 80 5.33 -1.35 -6.26
C ALA A 80 4.12 -1.52 -7.18
N ARG A 81 4.35 -1.31 -8.47
CA ARG A 81 3.43 -1.56 -9.57
C ARG A 81 3.76 -2.91 -10.19
N VAL A 82 2.78 -3.79 -10.32
CA VAL A 82 2.91 -5.03 -11.09
C VAL A 82 3.00 -4.68 -12.57
N GLN A 83 4.05 -5.11 -13.25
CA GLN A 83 4.26 -4.87 -14.68
C GLN A 83 3.56 -5.96 -15.53
N GLU A 84 3.56 -5.79 -16.86
CA GLU A 84 3.00 -6.76 -17.80
C GLU A 84 3.70 -8.14 -17.73
N ASP A 85 5.00 -8.17 -17.42
CA ASP A 85 5.79 -9.38 -17.23
C ASP A 85 5.72 -9.95 -15.80
N LEU A 86 4.78 -9.44 -14.98
CA LEU A 86 4.59 -9.77 -13.56
C LEU A 86 5.76 -9.37 -12.64
N SER A 87 6.73 -8.59 -13.14
CA SER A 87 7.75 -7.97 -12.30
C SER A 87 7.19 -6.82 -11.46
N LEU A 88 7.93 -6.41 -10.43
CA LEU A 88 7.54 -5.33 -9.52
C LEU A 88 8.41 -4.10 -9.74
N ALA A 89 7.81 -3.01 -10.21
CA ALA A 89 8.48 -1.71 -10.34
C ALA A 89 8.18 -0.85 -9.11
N ALA A 90 9.21 -0.36 -8.41
CA ALA A 90 9.00 0.52 -7.26
C ALA A 90 8.34 1.85 -7.65
N VAL A 91 7.46 2.34 -6.78
CA VAL A 91 6.79 3.64 -6.94
C VAL A 91 7.00 4.52 -5.71
N ALA A 92 6.55 5.78 -5.72
CA ALA A 92 6.66 6.78 -4.65
C ALA A 92 8.09 7.02 -4.12
N GLY A 93 9.11 6.62 -4.89
CA GLY A 93 10.52 6.68 -4.48
C GLY A 93 10.95 5.57 -3.51
N PHE A 94 10.15 4.50 -3.35
CA PHE A 94 10.58 3.29 -2.67
C PHE A 94 11.71 2.60 -3.47
N ALA A 95 12.45 1.72 -2.79
CA ALA A 95 13.43 0.87 -3.47
C ALA A 95 12.71 -0.24 -4.24
N SER A 96 13.31 -0.74 -5.32
CA SER A 96 12.83 -1.96 -5.99
C SER A 96 13.09 -3.19 -5.13
N PRO A 97 12.24 -4.22 -5.23
CA PRO A 97 12.52 -5.51 -4.61
C PRO A 97 13.80 -6.11 -5.17
N VAL A 98 14.64 -6.63 -4.27
CA VAL A 98 15.81 -7.43 -4.62
C VAL A 98 15.36 -8.88 -4.62
N LEU A 99 15.16 -9.46 -5.81
CA LEU A 99 14.58 -10.80 -5.94
C LEU A 99 15.48 -11.90 -5.34
N ASP A 100 16.79 -11.68 -5.35
CA ASP A 100 17.79 -12.61 -4.80
C ASP A 100 18.12 -12.35 -3.32
N SER A 101 17.32 -11.56 -2.60
CA SER A 101 17.54 -11.33 -1.17
C SER A 101 16.95 -12.44 -0.33
N GLU A 102 17.65 -12.85 0.73
CA GLU A 102 17.09 -13.69 1.79
C GLU A 102 16.70 -12.83 3.01
N PRO A 103 15.45 -12.92 3.49
CA PRO A 103 14.35 -13.73 2.96
C PRO A 103 13.73 -13.19 1.67
N VAL A 104 13.20 -14.10 0.85
CA VAL A 104 12.55 -13.78 -0.43
C VAL A 104 11.42 -12.75 -0.22
N PRO A 105 11.41 -11.63 -0.98
CA PRO A 105 10.34 -10.66 -0.90
C PRO A 105 8.97 -11.27 -1.22
N ARG A 106 7.91 -10.81 -0.52
CA ARG A 106 6.54 -11.26 -0.78
C ARG A 106 5.58 -10.09 -0.89
N VAL A 107 4.55 -10.28 -1.71
CA VAL A 107 3.39 -9.39 -1.74
C VAL A 107 2.59 -9.58 -0.46
N ARG A 108 2.36 -8.46 0.24
CA ARG A 108 1.56 -8.40 1.47
C ARG A 108 0.08 -8.18 1.15
N GLY A 109 -0.22 -7.51 0.05
CA GLY A 109 -1.58 -7.23 -0.38
C GLY A 109 -1.66 -6.27 -1.55
N VAL A 110 -2.84 -6.15 -2.12
CA VAL A 110 -3.17 -5.28 -3.25
C VAL A 110 -3.82 -4.00 -2.73
N VAL A 111 -3.38 -2.85 -3.23
CA VAL A 111 -4.00 -1.56 -2.88
C VAL A 111 -5.29 -1.42 -3.69
N VAL A 112 -6.43 -1.51 -3.01
CA VAL A 112 -7.77 -1.46 -3.60
C VAL A 112 -8.42 -0.08 -3.50
N GLY A 113 -7.77 0.86 -2.81
CA GLY A 113 -8.28 2.22 -2.69
C GLY A 113 -7.28 3.18 -2.06
N ARG A 114 -7.50 4.48 -2.32
CA ARG A 114 -6.75 5.59 -1.75
C ARG A 114 -7.70 6.64 -1.21
N LEU A 115 -7.53 7.01 0.05
CA LEU A 115 -8.24 8.09 0.70
C LEU A 115 -7.27 9.25 0.94
N ARG A 116 -7.74 10.44 0.62
CA ARG A 116 -7.03 11.70 0.83
C ARG A 116 -8.00 12.68 1.45
N ARG A 117 -7.54 13.47 2.43
CA ARG A 117 -8.31 14.63 2.87
C ARG A 117 -8.27 15.67 1.77
N ALA A 118 -9.42 16.13 1.31
CA ALA A 118 -9.46 17.32 0.47
C ALA A 118 -8.79 18.47 1.24
N GLU A 119 -7.76 19.08 0.66
CA GLU A 119 -7.27 20.35 1.16
C GLU A 119 -8.38 21.40 0.95
N GLY A 120 -8.89 21.99 2.02
CA GLY A 120 -9.79 23.15 1.95
C GLY A 120 -11.30 22.86 1.86
N VAL A 121 -11.89 22.28 2.92
CA VAL A 121 -13.25 22.68 3.31
C VAL A 121 -13.15 23.25 4.72
N SER A 122 -12.89 24.55 4.77
CA SER A 122 -13.03 25.39 5.98
C SER A 122 -14.04 26.47 5.63
#